data_AF-A0A386AZT3-F1
#
_entry.id   AF-A0A386AZT3-F1
#
_cell.length_a   1.000
_cell.length_b   1.000
_cell.length_c   1.000
_cell.angle_alpha   90.00
_cell.angle_beta   90.00
_cell.angle_gamma   90.00
#
_symmetry.space_group_name_H-M   'P 1'
#
loop_
_entity.id
_entity.type
_entity.pdbx_description
1 polymer ?
#
loop_
_entity_poly.entity_id
_entity_poly.type
_entity_poly.pdbx_seq_one_letter_code
_entity_poly.pdbx_strand_id
1 'polypeptide(L)' 'MDSIFKILILFFILFSFLLVIGVPIVFSYDSSSTINIEQYKKNRSILFTFVSIWFILVFTLGIFNSFIV' A
#
# COMPACT_ATOMS: atom_id res chain seq x y z
N MET A 1 14.27 8.34 18.74
CA MET A 1 13.73 7.30 17.84
C MET A 1 12.20 7.25 17.89
N ASP A 2 11.61 7.51 19.05
CA ASP A 2 10.15 7.49 19.27
C ASP A 2 9.35 8.41 18.34
N SER A 3 9.75 9.68 18.16
CA SER A 3 9.00 10.61 17.28
C SER A 3 9.01 10.16 15.81
N ILE A 4 10.12 9.59 15.34
CA ILE A 4 10.26 9.05 13.98
C ILE A 4 9.39 7.79 13.84
N PHE A 5 9.43 6.89 14.81
CA PHE A 5 8.62 5.68 14.80
C PHE A 5 7.12 5.96 14.81
N LYS A 6 6.67 6.96 15.59
CA LYS A 6 5.26 7.42 15.57
C LYS A 6 4.85 7.92 14.18
N ILE A 7 5.73 8.67 13.50
CA ILE A 7 5.52 9.10 12.11
C ILE A 7 5.45 7.90 11.15
N LEU A 8 6.34 6.90 11.29
CA LEU A 8 6.32 5.71 10.44
C LEU A 8 5.05 4.90 10.63
N ILE A 9 4.59 4.72 11.88
CA ILE A 9 3.34 4.03 12.20
C ILE A 9 2.15 4.77 11.58
N LEU A 10 2.11 6.09 11.70
CA LEU A 10 1.07 6.90 11.06
C LEU A 10 1.05 6.67 9.53
N PHE A 11 2.22 6.69 8.89
CA PHE A 11 2.35 6.47 7.45
C PHE A 11 1.88 5.05 7.05
N PHE A 12 2.25 4.05 7.86
CA PHE A 12 1.82 2.67 7.66
C PHE A 12 0.31 2.49 7.77
N ILE A 13 -0.33 3.15 8.75
CA ILE A 13 -1.79 3.13 8.92
C ILE A 13 -2.47 3.78 7.70
N LEU A 14 -2.00 4.95 7.28
CA LEU A 14 -2.56 5.65 6.11
C LEU A 14 -2.40 4.82 4.82
N PHE A 15 -1.24 4.21 4.60
CA PHE A 15 -1.01 3.34 3.44
C PHE A 15 -1.90 2.10 3.48
N SER A 16 -2.09 1.49 4.67
CA SER A 16 -2.96 0.34 4.85
C SER A 16 -4.41 0.71 4.53
N PHE A 17 -4.89 1.86 5.02
CA PHE A 17 -6.24 2.34 4.75
C PHE A 17 -6.45 2.59 3.24
N LEU A 18 -5.46 3.21 2.60
CA LEU A 18 -5.49 3.46 1.16
C LEU A 18 -5.51 2.15 0.35
N LEU A 19 -4.77 1.12 0.77
CA LEU A 19 -4.79 -0.19 0.13
C LEU A 19 -6.11 -0.93 0.36
N VAL A 20 -6.68 -0.89 1.57
CA VAL A 20 -7.98 -1.51 1.88
C VAL A 20 -9.08 -0.98 0.96
N ILE A 21 -9.03 0.30 0.61
CA ILE A 21 -9.98 0.94 -0.31
C ILE A 21 -9.59 0.70 -1.77
N GLY A 22 -8.31 0.90 -2.10
CA GLY A 22 -7.82 0.83 -3.48
C GLY A 22 -7.87 -0.58 -4.08
N VAL A 23 -7.58 -1.62 -3.29
CA VAL A 23 -7.57 -3.01 -3.75
C VAL A 23 -8.93 -3.44 -4.35
N PRO A 24 -10.07 -3.33 -3.64
CA PRO A 24 -11.37 -3.70 -4.20
C PRO A 24 -11.78 -2.79 -5.36
N ILE A 25 -11.42 -1.50 -5.35
CA ILE A 25 -11.71 -0.57 -6.46
C ILE A 25 -10.97 -0.97 -7.74
N VAL A 26 -9.70 -1.35 -7.64
CA VAL A 26 -8.97 -1.73 -8.85
C VAL A 26 -9.45 -3.08 -9.37
N PHE A 27 -9.78 -4.01 -8.48
CA PHE A 27 -10.31 -5.32 -8.86
C PHE A 27 -11.76 -5.28 -9.35
N SER A 28 -12.51 -4.20 -9.11
CA SER A 28 -13.84 -4.02 -9.68
C SER A 28 -13.81 -3.49 -11.13
N TYR A 29 -12.69 -2.93 -11.60
CA TYR A 29 -12.54 -2.64 -13.03
C TYR A 29 -12.56 -3.95 -13.81
N ASP A 30 -13.59 -4.10 -14.64
CA ASP A 30 -13.85 -5.33 -15.35
C ASP A 30 -12.74 -5.64 -16.37
N SER A 31 -11.94 -6.67 -16.06
CA SER A 31 -10.87 -7.15 -16.94
C SER A 31 -11.39 -7.82 -18.21
N SER A 32 -12.71 -8.05 -18.33
CA SER A 32 -13.34 -8.67 -19.49
C SER A 32 -13.95 -7.66 -20.48
N SER A 33 -14.16 -6.41 -20.07
CA SER A 33 -14.71 -5.35 -20.93
C SER A 33 -13.62 -4.65 -21.73
N THR A 34 -13.64 -4.73 -23.07
CA THR A 34 -12.64 -4.13 -23.99
C THR A 34 -12.43 -2.62 -23.77
N ILE A 35 -13.42 -1.94 -23.19
CA ILE A 35 -13.44 -0.49 -22.99
C ILE A 35 -12.51 -0.06 -21.83
N ASN A 36 -12.27 -0.93 -20.83
CA ASN A 36 -11.57 -0.55 -19.58
C ASN A 36 -10.25 -1.31 -19.32
N ILE A 37 -9.80 -2.14 -20.28
CA ILE A 37 -8.62 -3.02 -20.10
C ILE A 37 -7.35 -2.23 -19.80
N GLU A 38 -7.13 -1.10 -20.47
CA GLU A 38 -5.94 -0.27 -20.24
C GLU A 38 -5.94 0.36 -18.85
N GLN A 39 -7.10 0.82 -18.37
CA GLN A 39 -7.25 1.40 -17.03
C GLN A 39 -7.01 0.34 -15.95
N TYR A 40 -7.56 -0.87 -16.13
CA TYR A 40 -7.29 -2.00 -15.24
C TYR A 40 -5.79 -2.34 -15.18
N LYS A 41 -5.12 -2.42 -16.34
CA LYS A 41 -3.67 -2.75 -16.41
C LYS A 41 -2.82 -1.68 -15.73
N LYS A 42 -3.10 -0.39 -15.98
CA LYS A 42 -2.40 0.74 -15.32
C LYS A 42 -2.63 0.73 -13.81
N ASN A 43 -3.87 0.59 -13.38
CA ASN A 43 -4.23 0.64 -11.96
C ASN A 43 -3.69 -0.58 -11.19
N ARG A 44 -3.55 -1.75 -11.83
CA ARG A 44 -2.86 -2.90 -11.24
C ARG A 44 -1.36 -2.66 -11.03
N SER A 45 -0.69 -2.01 -11.97
CA SER A 45 0.72 -1.64 -11.82
C SER A 45 0.93 -0.67 -10.65
N ILE A 46 0.05 0.33 -10.54
CA ILE A 46 0.02 1.26 -9.40
C ILE A 46 -0.22 0.48 -8.10
N LEU A 47 -1.24 -0.37 -8.03
CA LEU A 47 -1.50 -1.19 -6.84
C LEU A 47 -0.29 -2.04 -6.44
N PHE A 48 0.38 -2.67 -7.39
CA PHE A 48 1.56 -3.48 -7.11
C PHE A 48 2.69 -2.63 -6.49
N THR A 49 2.84 -1.38 -6.94
CA THR A 49 3.79 -0.42 -6.37
C THR A 49 3.42 -0.06 -4.93
N PHE A 50 2.15 0.24 -4.67
CA PHE A 50 1.65 0.56 -3.33
C PHE A 50 1.80 -0.62 -2.36
N VAL A 51 1.50 -1.85 -2.80
CA VAL A 51 1.71 -3.07 -2.01
C VAL A 51 3.19 -3.30 -1.71
N SER A 52 4.07 -3.06 -2.69
CA SER A 52 5.52 -3.20 -2.50
C SER A 52 6.05 -2.22 -1.46
N ILE A 53 5.60 -0.95 -1.50
CA ILE A 53 5.93 0.06 -0.49
C ILE A 53 5.37 -0.33 0.87
N TRP A 54 4.12 -0.80 0.94
CA TRP A 54 3.53 -1.26 2.21
C TRP A 54 4.36 -2.40 2.82
N PHE A 55 4.81 -3.35 2.01
CA PHE A 55 5.68 -4.44 2.44
C PHE A 55 7.01 -3.93 3.00
N ILE A 56 7.66 -2.98 2.32
CA ILE A 56 8.89 -2.32 2.82
C ILE A 56 8.63 -1.61 4.14
N LEU A 57 7.48 -0.93 4.30
CA LEU A 57 7.11 -0.29 5.56
C LEU A 57 6.99 -1.29 6.71
N VAL A 58 6.45 -2.50 6.48
CA VAL A 58 6.37 -3.54 7.52
C VAL A 58 7.77 -3.89 8.05
N PHE A 59 8.74 -4.15 7.18
CA PHE A 59 10.11 -4.43 7.62
C PHE A 59 10.76 -3.23 8.31
N THR A 60 10.57 -2.04 7.75
CA THR A 60 11.12 -0.81 8.32
C THR A 60 10.60 -0.60 9.75
N LEU A 61 9.29 -0.81 9.97
CA LEU A 61 8.70 -0.76 11.31
C LEU A 61 9.25 -1.84 12.24
N GLY A 62 9.40 -3.08 11.76
CA GLY A 62 9.97 -4.16 12.56
C GLY A 62 11.41 -3.88 13.00
N ILE A 63 12.23 -3.33 12.10
CA ILE A 63 13.60 -2.91 12.40
C ILE A 63 13.59 -1.73 13.38
N PHE A 64 12.75 -0.72 13.16
CA PHE A 64 12.69 0.42 14.08
C PHE A 64 12.19 0.04 15.48
N ASN A 65 11.32 -0.96 15.57
CA ASN A 65 10.83 -1.49 16.84
C ASN A 65 11.97 -2.00 17.74
N SER A 66 13.05 -2.56 17.17
CA SER A 66 14.19 -3.05 17.97
C SER A 66 15.09 -1.97 18.58
N PHE A 67 14.85 -0.68 18.25
CA PHE A 67 15.60 0.44 18.83
C PHE A 67 14.81 1.22 19.89
N ILE A 68 13.57 0.80 20.14
CA ILE A 68 12.60 1.53 21.00
C ILE A 68 12.15 0.64 22.16
N VAL A 69 11.92 -0.65 21.88
CA VAL A 69 11.79 -1.69 22.90
C VAL A 69 13.16 -2.00 23.48
#